data_AF-A0A8T3M4G6-F1
#
_entry.id   AF-A0A8T3M4G6-F1
#
_cell.length_a   1.000
_cell.length_b   1.000
_cell.length_c   1.000
_cell.angle_alpha   90.00
_cell.angle_beta   90.00
_cell.angle_gamma   90.00
#
_symmetry.space_group_name_H-M   'P 1'
#
loop_
_entity.id
_entity.type
_entity.pdbx_description
1 polymer ?
#
loop_
_entity_poly.entity_id
_entity_poly.type
_entity_poly.pdbx_seq_one_letter_code
_entity_poly.pdbx_strand_id
1 'polypeptide(L)' 'MRIWAGQPYPLGATYDGLGANFSIFSEVAERVELCLFDDGGLETRIDLPE' A
#
# COMPACT_ATOMS: atom_id res chain seq x y z
N MET A 1 -4.87 -11.16 6.10
CA MET A 1 -4.51 -9.73 6.21
C MET A 1 -5.79 -8.92 6.04
N ARG A 2 -6.03 -7.90 6.87
CA ARG A 2 -7.20 -7.02 6.74
C ARG A 2 -6.73 -5.72 6.08
N ILE A 3 -7.41 -5.32 5.01
CA ILE A 3 -7.10 -4.10 4.27
C ILE A 3 -8.08 -3.02 4.73
N TRP A 4 -7.56 -1.81 4.93
CA TRP A 4 -8.32 -0.60 5.24
C TRP A 4 -8.05 0.45 4.16
N ALA A 5 -8.98 1.38 3.94
CA ALA A 5 -8.83 2.43 2.93
C ALA A 5 -7.63 3.37 3.18
N GLY A 6 -7.10 3.41 4.41
CA GLY A 6 -5.94 4.22 4.75
C GLY A 6 -6.25 5.72 4.78
N GLN A 7 -5.23 6.54 4.56
CA GLN A 7 -5.29 7.99 4.46
C GLN A 7 -4.46 8.45 3.24
N PRO A 8 -4.94 9.44 2.45
CA PRO A 8 -4.23 9.91 1.26
C PRO A 8 -2.98 10.73 1.58
N TYR A 9 -2.72 11.08 2.85
CA TYR A 9 -1.54 11.83 3.28
C TYR A 9 -1.06 11.38 4.67
N PRO A 10 0.26 11.42 4.97
CA PRO A 10 1.37 11.78 4.09
C PRO A 10 1.62 10.78 2.96
N LEU A 11 2.21 11.26 1.86
CA LEU A 11 2.70 10.38 0.79
C LEU A 11 3.79 9.44 1.30
N GLY A 12 3.84 8.24 0.73
CA GLY A 12 4.78 7.18 1.09
C GLY A 12 4.18 6.17 2.06
N ALA A 13 5.06 5.47 2.77
CA ALA A 13 4.70 4.45 3.75
C ALA A 13 4.87 5.00 5.17
N THR A 14 3.81 4.93 5.98
CA THR A 14 3.83 5.40 7.38
C THR A 14 3.33 4.30 8.30
N TYR A 15 4.09 3.97 9.34
CA TYR A 15 3.70 3.01 10.37
C TYR A 15 3.10 3.73 11.58
N ASP A 16 1.93 3.30 12.04
CA ASP A 16 1.19 3.91 13.15
C ASP A 16 1.16 3.06 14.44
N GLY A 17 1.81 1.90 14.44
CA GLY A 17 1.80 0.95 15.56
C GLY A 17 0.77 -0.16 15.44
N LEU A 18 -0.25 -0.01 14.59
CA LEU A 18 -1.28 -1.02 14.30
C LEU A 18 -1.16 -1.57 12.88
N GLY A 19 -0.57 -0.80 11.98
CA GLY A 19 -0.32 -1.19 10.59
C GLY A 19 0.50 -0.14 9.85
N ALA A 20 0.65 -0.34 8.54
CA ALA A 20 1.28 0.61 7.65
C ALA A 20 0.25 1.21 6.69
N ASN A 21 0.20 2.53 6.62
CA ASN A 21 -0.53 3.28 5.61
C ASN A 21 0.38 3.51 4.40
N PHE A 22 -0.11 3.23 3.20
CA PHE A 22 0.58 3.52 1.95
C PHE A 22 -0.24 4.55 1.17
N SER A 23 0.38 5.67 0.81
CA SER A 23 -0.22 6.67 -0.05
C SER A 23 0.70 7.00 -1.23
N ILE A 24 0.15 6.94 -2.44
CA ILE A 24 0.86 7.17 -3.70
C ILE A 24 0.01 8.13 -4.53
N PHE A 25 0.67 9.13 -5.11
CA PHE A 25 0.07 9.98 -6.12
C PHE A 25 0.53 9.53 -7.51
N SER A 26 -0.42 9.43 -8.44
CA SER A 26 -0.14 9.30 -9.86
C SER A 26 -1.20 10.07 -10.64
N GLU A 27 -0.78 10.95 -11.55
CA GLU A 27 -1.70 11.70 -12.42
C GLU A 27 -2.32 10.80 -13.52
N VAL A 28 -1.62 9.73 -13.89
CA VAL A 28 -1.89 8.97 -15.12
C VAL A 28 -2.12 7.47 -14.90
N ALA A 29 -1.91 6.96 -13.68
CA ALA A 29 -2.05 5.53 -13.43
C ALA A 29 -3.53 5.13 -13.41
N GLU A 30 -3.87 4.11 -14.21
CA GLU A 30 -5.20 3.48 -14.18
C GLU A 30 -5.34 2.49 -13.01
N ARG A 31 -4.21 2.04 -12.43
CA ARG A 31 -4.16 1.06 -11.34
C ARG A 31 -2.83 1.13 -10.60
N VAL A 32 -2.86 0.92 -9.29
CA VAL A 32 -1.66 0.81 -8.44
C VAL A 32 -1.75 -0.46 -7.61
N GLU A 33 -0.68 -1.25 -7.61
CA GLU A 33 -0.56 -2.46 -6.78
C GLU A 33 0.55 -2.27 -5.74
N LEU A 34 0.27 -2.60 -4.48
CA LEU A 34 1.26 -2.76 -3.43
C LEU A 34 1.81 -4.18 -3.46
N CYS A 35 3.11 -4.32 -3.74
CA CYS A 35 3.83 -5.59 -3.70
C CYS A 35 4.55 -5.76 -2.35
N LEU A 36 4.19 -6.81 -1.62
CA LEU A 36 4.83 -7.19 -0.36
C LEU A 36 5.64 -8.47 -0.57
N PHE A 37 6.85 -8.51 -0.02
CA PHE A 37 7.75 -9.65 -0.11
C PHE A 37 8.03 -10.18 1.30
N ASP A 38 7.99 -11.50 1.46
CA ASP A 38 8.43 -12.15 2.70
C ASP A 38 9.93 -12.49 2.66
N ASP A 39 10.46 -13.05 3.76
CA ASP A 39 11.87 -13.44 3.89
C ASP A 39 12.30 -14.53 2.89
N GLY A 40 11.34 -15.28 2.34
CA GLY A 40 11.56 -16.27 1.28
C GLY A 40 11.51 -15.68 -0.14
N GLY A 41 11.18 -14.40 -0.27
CA GLY A 41 11.00 -13.70 -1.55
C GLY A 41 9.65 -13.96 -2.22
N LEU A 42 8.68 -14.55 -1.51
CA LEU A 42 7.33 -14.72 -2.04
C LEU A 42 6.63 -13.36 -2.13
N GLU A 43 6.11 -13.05 -3.32
CA GLU A 43 5.38 -11.81 -3.58
C GLU A 43 3.87 -11.98 -3.28
N THR A 44 3.30 -11.00 -2.57
CA THR A 44 1.86 -10.79 -2.46
C THR A 44 1.50 -9.42 -3.02
N ARG A 45 0.57 -9.38 -3.98
CA ARG A 45 0.10 -8.14 -4.61
C ARG A 45 -1.28 -7.76 -4.11
N ILE A 46 -1.44 -6.47 -3.80
CA ILE A 46 -2.68 -5.91 -3.26
C ILE A 46 -3.04 -4.68 -4.08
N ASP A 47 -4.27 -4.63 -4.59
CA ASP A 47 -4.81 -3.43 -5.21
C ASP A 47 -4.97 -2.31 -4.18
N LEU A 48 -4.39 -1.15 -4.48
CA LEU A 48 -4.60 0.06 -3.69
C LEU A 48 -6.00 0.62 -4.01
N PRO A 49 -6.90 0.69 -3.02
CA PRO A 49 -8.20 1.31 -3.23
C PRO A 49 -8.04 2.81 -3.48
N GLU A 50 -8.92 3.34 -4.32
CA GLU A 50 -9.07 4.77 -4.63
C GLU A 50 -9.56 5.61 -3.44
#